data_AF-A0A5E4DC04-F1
#
_entry.id   AF-A0A5E4DC04-F1
#
_cell.length_a   1.000
_cell.length_b   1.000
_cell.length_c   1.000
_cell.angle_alpha   90.00
_cell.angle_beta   90.00
_cell.angle_gamma   90.00
#
_symmetry.space_group_name_H-M   'P 1'
#
loop_
_entity.id
_entity.type
_entity.pdbx_description
1 polymer ?
#
loop_
_entity_poly.entity_id
_entity_poly.type
_entity_poly.pdbx_seq_one_letter_code
_entity_poly.pdbx_strand_id
1 'polypeptide(L)'
;ALLEDTVFEESLINLGQDQIWSEHPLQIELLKLLQALIVLEHHLGQGQEEAESQPTLSREWQRALNFQQAIGAMQYVQPHPLTSQGLLVSAVVRGLQPAYGYGMHPAWVSLVTHSLPYFGKSLGWTVTPFVVQICKNLDELVKQYESESVKLSISTTSKKENISPDYPLTLLEGLTTISHFCLLEQPNQSKKTSAASDPASLRNARNAILEELPRIVNTMALLWNVLRKEETQKRPVDLLGATKGSSSVYFKTTKTIRQKILDFLNPLTAPLGVQLIAAVAAVWSRKKAQRHSKTKIVPVASASQLTLVDLICALSTLQTDTVLHLVKEVVKRPLQIKGDE
;
A
#
# COMPACT_ATOMS: atom_id res chain seq x y z
N ALA A 1 39.05 14.36 28.59
CA ALA A 1 37.69 14.28 29.16
C ALA A 1 36.87 13.45 28.20
N LEU A 2 36.55 12.23 28.61
CA LEU A 2 35.73 11.28 27.88
C LEU A 2 34.33 11.87 27.75
N LEU A 3 33.86 12.07 26.51
CA LEU A 3 32.45 12.31 26.24
C LEU A 3 31.76 10.99 26.51
N GLU A 4 31.18 10.88 27.70
CA GLU A 4 30.31 9.78 28.10
C GLU A 4 29.19 9.62 27.08
N ASP A 5 28.97 8.35 26.74
CA ASP A 5 27.85 7.82 26.00
C ASP A 5 26.52 8.32 26.57
N THR A 6 25.99 9.41 26.02
CA THR A 6 24.54 9.64 26.05
C THR A 6 23.93 8.80 24.94
N VAL A 7 23.81 7.50 25.20
CA VAL A 7 22.84 6.64 24.53
C VAL A 7 21.48 7.28 24.75
N PHE A 8 21.00 8.02 23.76
CA PHE A 8 19.64 8.58 23.79
C PHE A 8 18.66 7.41 23.95
N GLU A 9 17.98 7.35 25.10
CA GLU A 9 16.78 6.51 25.34
C GLU A 9 15.69 6.69 24.26
N GLU A 10 15.82 7.72 23.41
CA GLU A 10 14.91 8.05 22.31
C GLU A 10 15.06 7.16 21.06
N SER A 11 16.01 6.22 21.02
CA SER A 11 16.21 5.29 19.89
C SER A 11 15.82 3.84 20.23
N LEU A 12 14.68 3.63 20.92
CA LEU A 12 14.20 2.28 21.23
C LEU A 12 13.89 1.46 19.95
N ILE A 13 13.41 2.13 18.89
CA ILE A 13 13.24 1.50 17.57
C ILE A 13 14.38 1.94 16.67
N ASN A 14 15.39 1.08 16.52
CA ASN A 14 16.43 1.26 15.53
C ASN A 14 15.81 1.00 14.16
N LEU A 15 15.71 2.05 13.35
CA LEU A 15 15.22 1.94 11.98
C LEU A 15 16.25 1.25 11.07
N GLY A 16 17.44 0.91 11.53
CA GLY A 16 18.35 0.01 10.81
C GLY A 16 19.22 0.70 9.77
N GLN A 17 19.70 1.91 10.07
CA GLN A 17 20.62 2.67 9.20
C GLN A 17 21.89 1.86 8.82
N ASP A 18 22.27 0.86 9.63
CA ASP A 18 23.50 0.06 9.47
C ASP A 18 23.28 -1.44 9.15
N GLN A 19 22.05 -1.88 8.81
CA GLN A 19 21.75 -3.30 8.52
C GLN A 19 22.34 -4.31 9.53
N ILE A 20 22.32 -3.96 10.82
CA ILE A 20 22.81 -4.85 11.88
C ILE A 20 21.73 -5.92 12.13
N TRP A 21 21.82 -7.02 11.39
CA TRP A 21 20.84 -8.12 11.43
C TRP A 21 20.62 -8.71 12.83
N SER A 22 21.58 -8.54 13.75
CA SER A 22 21.49 -9.02 15.13
C SER A 22 20.44 -8.30 15.99
N GLU A 23 19.99 -7.11 15.58
CA GLU A 23 18.98 -6.35 16.34
C GLU A 23 17.55 -6.63 15.89
N HIS A 24 17.34 -7.34 14.76
CA HIS A 24 16.00 -7.64 14.25
C HIS A 24 15.11 -8.41 15.23
N PRO A 25 15.57 -9.42 15.98
CA PRO A 25 14.71 -10.13 16.93
C PRO A 25 14.14 -9.20 18.01
N LEU A 26 14.97 -8.31 18.56
CA LEU A 26 14.53 -7.33 19.55
C LEU A 26 13.52 -6.36 18.93
N GLN A 27 13.81 -5.84 17.74
CA GLN A 27 12.90 -4.93 17.05
C GLN A 27 11.53 -5.59 16.75
N ILE A 28 11.51 -6.87 16.37
CA ILE A 28 10.27 -7.62 16.17
C ILE A 28 9.47 -7.71 17.47
N GLU A 29 10.12 -8.00 18.60
CA GLU A 29 9.43 -8.04 19.90
C GLU A 29 8.94 -6.66 20.35
N LEU A 30 9.67 -5.58 20.04
CA LEU A 30 9.21 -4.21 20.30
C LEU A 30 7.98 -3.84 19.46
N LEU A 31 7.91 -4.26 18.20
CA LEU A 31 6.72 -4.05 17.36
C LEU A 31 5.52 -4.85 17.88
N LYS A 32 5.72 -6.07 18.38
CA LYS A 32 4.65 -6.84 19.04
C LYS A 32 4.18 -6.18 20.34
N LEU A 33 5.11 -5.65 21.13
CA LEU A 33 4.77 -4.87 22.34
C LEU A 33 3.96 -3.62 21.95
N LEU A 34 4.38 -2.90 20.92
CA LEU A 34 3.66 -1.73 20.41
C LEU A 34 2.23 -2.10 19.97
N GLN A 35 2.07 -3.23 19.28
CA GLN A 35 0.74 -3.76 18.94
C GLN A 35 -0.09 -4.03 20.19
N ALA A 36 0.47 -4.69 21.21
CA ALA A 36 -0.23 -4.96 22.47
C ALA A 36 -0.64 -3.66 23.19
N LEU A 37 0.21 -2.63 23.14
CA LEU A 37 -0.10 -1.31 23.69
C LEU A 37 -1.23 -0.61 22.93
N ILE A 38 -1.26 -0.67 21.59
CA ILE A 38 -2.38 -0.15 20.78
C ILE A 38 -3.70 -0.81 21.21
N VAL A 39 -3.69 -2.13 21.36
CA VAL A 39 -4.88 -2.89 21.77
C VAL A 39 -5.29 -2.49 23.19
N LEU A 40 -4.34 -2.42 24.13
CA LEU A 40 -4.62 -2.05 25.51
C LEU A 40 -5.20 -0.63 25.61
N GLU A 41 -4.59 0.35 24.94
CA GLU A 41 -5.03 1.74 24.92
C GLU A 41 -6.45 1.86 24.34
N HIS A 42 -6.76 1.10 23.30
CA HIS A 42 -8.12 1.05 22.73
C HIS A 42 -9.16 0.57 23.75
N HIS A 43 -8.89 -0.51 24.48
CA HIS A 43 -9.83 -1.04 25.48
C HIS A 43 -10.00 -0.11 26.68
N LEU A 44 -8.92 0.58 27.10
CA LEU A 44 -8.99 1.59 28.16
C LEU A 44 -9.77 2.83 27.73
N GLY A 45 -9.61 3.26 26.46
CA GLY A 45 -10.28 4.42 25.90
C GLY A 45 -11.80 4.25 25.73
N GLN A 46 -12.27 3.03 25.42
CA GLN A 46 -13.71 2.75 25.27
C GLN A 46 -14.51 3.06 26.55
N GLY A 47 -13.95 2.78 27.73
CA GLY A 47 -14.62 3.08 29.02
C GLY A 47 -14.77 4.58 29.31
N GLN A 48 -14.00 5.44 28.63
CA GLN A 48 -14.00 6.88 28.82
C GLN A 48 -14.86 7.63 27.79
N GLU A 49 -15.01 7.10 26.56
CA GLU A 49 -15.88 7.68 25.52
C GLU A 49 -17.39 7.49 25.81
N GLU A 50 -17.82 6.42 26.50
CA GLU A 50 -19.24 6.21 26.87
C GLU A 50 -19.76 7.22 27.91
N ALA A 51 -18.88 7.85 28.70
CA ALA A 51 -19.26 8.79 29.75
C ALA A 51 -19.48 10.25 29.27
N GLU A 52 -19.00 10.61 28.08
CA GLU A 52 -19.01 11.99 27.56
C GLU A 52 -19.93 12.18 26.35
N SER A 53 -21.21 11.83 26.47
CA SER A 53 -22.22 12.13 25.43
C SER A 53 -22.80 13.54 25.60
N GLN A 54 -22.22 14.60 25.00
CA GLN A 54 -22.86 15.90 24.64
C GLN A 54 -21.90 16.83 23.84
N PRO A 55 -22.37 17.87 23.12
CA PRO A 55 -21.96 18.18 21.75
C PRO A 55 -20.62 18.95 21.65
N THR A 56 -19.74 18.49 20.76
CA THR A 56 -18.32 18.89 20.76
C THR A 56 -17.79 19.38 19.42
N LEU A 57 -18.58 19.91 18.48
CA LEU A 57 -18.05 20.33 17.15
C LEU A 57 -16.82 21.26 17.23
N SER A 58 -16.78 22.23 18.17
CA SER A 58 -15.58 23.06 18.38
C SER A 58 -14.41 22.30 19.01
N ARG A 59 -14.66 21.37 19.94
CA ARG A 59 -13.61 20.52 20.53
C ARG A 59 -13.09 19.47 19.54
N GLU A 60 -13.94 18.94 18.68
CA GLU A 60 -13.59 18.02 17.59
C GLU A 60 -12.75 18.72 16.54
N TRP A 61 -13.08 19.95 16.17
CA TRP A 61 -12.26 20.77 15.27
C TRP A 61 -10.90 21.10 15.91
N GLN A 62 -10.86 21.51 17.18
CA GLN A 62 -9.62 21.72 17.92
C GLN A 62 -8.78 20.43 18.01
N ARG A 63 -9.42 19.29 18.29
CA ARG A 63 -8.76 17.98 18.30
C ARG A 63 -8.22 17.65 16.92
N ALA A 64 -8.98 17.87 15.85
CA ALA A 64 -8.52 17.61 14.48
C ALA A 64 -7.31 18.47 14.09
N LEU A 65 -7.28 19.74 14.49
CA LEU A 65 -6.14 20.63 14.26
C LEU A 65 -4.90 20.18 15.06
N ASN A 66 -5.09 19.82 16.33
CA ASN A 66 -4.03 19.27 17.17
C ASN A 66 -3.54 17.91 16.64
N PHE A 67 -4.43 17.07 16.10
CA PHE A 67 -4.09 15.82 15.42
C PHE A 67 -3.25 16.09 14.17
N GLN A 68 -3.58 17.10 13.36
CA GLN A 68 -2.74 17.47 12.21
C GLN A 68 -1.35 17.96 12.62
N GLN A 69 -1.23 18.69 13.72
CA GLN A 69 0.07 19.07 14.29
C GLN A 69 0.82 17.86 14.86
N ALA A 70 0.12 16.94 15.53
CA ALA A 70 0.69 15.70 16.06
C ALA A 70 1.18 14.77 14.95
N ILE A 71 0.51 14.73 13.79
CA ILE A 71 0.94 13.96 12.61
C ILE A 71 2.33 14.38 12.10
N GLY A 72 2.69 15.67 12.25
CA GLY A 72 4.01 16.20 11.89
C GLY A 72 5.04 16.19 13.02
N ALA A 73 4.64 15.86 14.25
CA ALA A 73 5.52 15.91 15.42
C ALA A 73 6.47 14.70 15.44
N MET A 74 7.76 14.97 15.67
CA MET A 74 8.77 13.91 15.87
C MET A 74 8.84 13.41 17.32
N GLN A 75 8.01 13.98 18.20
CA GLN A 75 7.93 13.63 19.62
C GLN A 75 6.51 13.19 19.95
N TYR A 76 6.37 12.40 21.01
CA TYR A 76 5.07 11.98 21.51
C TYR A 76 4.27 13.19 22.02
N VAL A 77 3.07 13.41 21.49
CA VAL A 77 2.22 14.55 21.87
C VAL A 77 1.12 14.06 22.81
N GLN A 78 1.27 14.32 24.10
CA GLN A 78 0.17 14.15 25.06
C GLN A 78 -0.92 15.20 24.82
N PRO A 79 -2.22 14.88 24.97
CA PRO A 79 -2.80 13.63 25.49
C PRO A 79 -3.29 12.68 24.38
N HIS A 80 -2.73 12.74 23.16
CA HIS A 80 -3.26 11.95 22.05
C HIS A 80 -2.95 10.45 22.20
N PRO A 81 -3.87 9.55 21.77
CA PRO A 81 -3.60 8.13 21.77
C PRO A 81 -2.50 7.78 20.77
N LEU A 82 -1.81 6.67 21.01
CA LEU A 82 -0.69 6.18 20.22
C LEU A 82 -1.02 6.04 18.73
N THR A 83 -2.24 5.59 18.41
CA THR A 83 -2.70 5.42 17.02
C THR A 83 -2.80 6.72 16.25
N SER A 84 -2.96 7.84 16.97
CA SER A 84 -3.11 9.18 16.40
C SER A 84 -1.82 10.00 16.44
N GLN A 85 -0.71 9.41 16.89
CA GLN A 85 0.58 10.08 16.91
C GLN A 85 1.21 10.08 15.52
N GLY A 86 1.75 11.23 15.09
CA GLY A 86 2.59 11.30 13.89
C GLY A 86 3.87 10.48 13.98
N LEU A 87 4.33 10.23 15.21
CA LEU A 87 5.44 9.33 15.48
C LEU A 87 5.16 7.93 14.94
N LEU A 88 3.96 7.36 15.18
CA LEU A 88 3.59 6.04 14.70
C LEU A 88 3.57 6.01 13.17
N VAL A 89 2.88 6.97 12.54
CA VAL A 89 2.77 7.07 11.08
C VAL A 89 4.16 7.21 10.44
N SER A 90 5.00 8.08 11.01
CA SER A 90 6.38 8.31 10.55
C SER A 90 7.26 7.08 10.73
N ALA A 91 7.16 6.39 11.87
CA ALA A 91 7.92 5.17 12.15
C ALA A 91 7.53 4.06 11.18
N VAL A 92 6.23 3.88 10.93
CA VAL A 92 5.71 2.89 9.98
C VAL A 92 6.16 3.20 8.54
N VAL A 93 6.08 4.46 8.09
CA VAL A 93 6.53 4.84 6.74
C VAL A 93 8.05 4.69 6.58
N ARG A 94 8.84 5.11 7.58
CA ARG A 94 10.30 4.93 7.55
C ARG A 94 10.70 3.47 7.64
N GLY A 95 10.10 2.69 8.54
CA GLY A 95 10.38 1.26 8.70
C GLY A 95 10.08 0.42 7.46
N LEU A 96 9.29 0.95 6.52
CA LEU A 96 9.05 0.36 5.20
C LEU A 96 9.93 0.92 4.07
N GLN A 97 10.78 1.91 4.31
CA GLN A 97 11.65 2.40 3.25
C GLN A 97 12.84 1.43 3.07
N PRO A 98 13.20 1.08 1.82
CA PRO A 98 14.34 0.20 1.54
C PRO A 98 15.67 0.60 2.21
N ALA A 99 15.87 1.90 2.46
CA ALA A 99 17.04 2.44 3.16
C ALA A 99 17.26 1.84 4.56
N TYR A 100 16.20 1.31 5.16
CA TYR A 100 16.15 0.75 6.51
C TYR A 100 16.09 -0.80 6.52
N GLY A 101 16.18 -1.42 5.33
CA GLY A 101 16.31 -2.86 5.16
C GLY A 101 14.98 -3.61 5.00
N TYR A 102 14.89 -4.42 3.94
CA TYR A 102 13.70 -5.21 3.61
C TYR A 102 13.31 -6.26 4.66
N GLY A 103 14.25 -6.70 5.50
CA GLY A 103 14.04 -7.78 6.47
C GLY A 103 12.99 -7.46 7.55
N MET A 104 12.82 -6.17 7.90
CA MET A 104 11.85 -5.74 8.90
C MET A 104 10.46 -5.47 8.32
N HIS A 105 10.33 -5.33 7.00
CA HIS A 105 9.06 -4.96 6.37
C HIS A 105 7.91 -5.94 6.71
N PRO A 106 8.11 -7.27 6.78
CA PRO A 106 7.06 -8.19 7.25
C PRO A 106 6.55 -7.88 8.65
N ALA A 107 7.43 -7.48 9.58
CA ALA A 107 7.03 -7.14 10.95
C ALA A 107 6.25 -5.83 10.99
N TRP A 108 6.66 -4.82 10.22
CA TRP A 108 5.91 -3.56 10.07
C TRP A 108 4.54 -3.76 9.41
N VAL A 109 4.47 -4.59 8.37
CA VAL A 109 3.20 -4.97 7.72
C VAL A 109 2.29 -5.70 8.71
N SER A 110 2.83 -6.63 9.49
CA SER A 110 2.09 -7.34 10.53
C SER A 110 1.52 -6.38 11.59
N LEU A 111 2.35 -5.46 12.11
CA LEU A 111 1.90 -4.47 13.10
C LEU A 111 0.68 -3.68 12.59
N VAL A 112 0.77 -3.11 11.39
CA VAL A 112 -0.31 -2.27 10.85
C VAL A 112 -1.56 -3.10 10.60
N THR A 113 -1.43 -4.27 9.95
CA THR A 113 -2.58 -5.12 9.59
C THR A 113 -3.34 -5.67 10.80
N HIS A 114 -2.65 -6.07 11.86
CA HIS A 114 -3.30 -6.55 13.08
C HIS A 114 -3.84 -5.40 13.95
N SER A 115 -3.39 -4.16 13.74
CA SER A 115 -3.83 -3.00 14.51
C SER A 115 -5.02 -2.25 13.89
N LEU A 116 -5.44 -2.60 12.67
CA LEU A 116 -6.49 -1.87 11.92
C LEU A 116 -7.78 -1.62 12.70
N PRO A 117 -8.37 -2.61 13.41
CA PRO A 117 -9.64 -2.40 14.13
C PRO A 117 -9.53 -1.36 15.26
N TYR A 118 -8.31 -1.13 15.75
CA TYR A 118 -8.04 -0.33 16.94
C TYR A 118 -7.65 1.12 16.62
N PHE A 119 -7.37 1.46 15.36
CA PHE A 119 -6.98 2.82 14.96
C PHE A 119 -8.10 3.87 15.10
N GLY A 120 -9.37 3.46 15.16
CA GLY A 120 -10.50 4.36 15.36
C GLY A 120 -10.46 5.58 14.43
N LYS A 121 -10.64 6.78 14.97
CA LYS A 121 -10.69 8.06 14.22
C LYS A 121 -9.42 8.36 13.40
N SER A 122 -8.28 7.79 13.79
CA SER A 122 -6.99 7.98 13.09
C SER A 122 -6.80 7.07 11.87
N LEU A 123 -7.65 6.05 11.70
CA LEU A 123 -7.52 5.00 10.70
C LEU A 123 -7.13 5.54 9.32
N GLY A 124 -7.91 6.47 8.75
CA GLY A 124 -7.67 7.00 7.40
C GLY A 124 -6.31 7.70 7.22
N TRP A 125 -5.85 8.42 8.25
CA TRP A 125 -4.58 9.16 8.21
C TRP A 125 -3.37 8.24 8.41
N THR A 126 -3.54 7.12 9.10
CA THR A 126 -2.49 6.13 9.34
C THR A 126 -2.34 5.17 8.16
N VAL A 127 -3.45 4.67 7.60
CA VAL A 127 -3.41 3.67 6.52
C VAL A 127 -3.01 4.26 5.17
N THR A 128 -3.33 5.53 4.90
CA THR A 128 -3.08 6.14 3.59
C THR A 128 -1.59 6.27 3.28
N PRO A 129 -0.75 6.88 4.14
CA PRO A 129 0.70 6.94 3.94
C PRO A 129 1.34 5.56 3.83
N PHE A 130 0.81 4.58 4.58
CA PHE A 130 1.29 3.20 4.53
C PHE A 130 0.98 2.53 3.18
N VAL A 131 -0.25 2.64 2.68
CA VAL A 131 -0.64 2.15 1.35
C VAL A 131 0.19 2.80 0.25
N VAL A 132 0.41 4.11 0.33
CA VAL A 132 1.28 4.84 -0.60
C VAL A 132 2.70 4.31 -0.55
N GLN A 133 3.25 4.05 0.64
CA GLN A 133 4.60 3.52 0.81
C GLN A 133 4.73 2.09 0.27
N ILE A 134 3.73 1.21 0.48
CA ILE A 134 3.70 -0.12 -0.13
C ILE A 134 3.72 0.00 -1.67
N CYS A 135 2.88 0.87 -2.24
CA CYS A 135 2.85 1.07 -3.69
C CYS A 135 4.20 1.56 -4.23
N LYS A 136 4.85 2.51 -3.54
CA LYS A 136 6.20 2.98 -3.88
C LYS A 136 7.23 1.85 -3.85
N ASN A 137 7.19 0.99 -2.83
CA ASN A 137 8.11 -0.14 -2.72
C ASN A 137 7.90 -1.15 -3.85
N LEU A 138 6.65 -1.47 -4.19
CA LEU A 138 6.32 -2.36 -5.31
C LEU A 138 6.74 -1.77 -6.66
N ASP A 139 6.51 -0.47 -6.88
CA ASP A 139 6.97 0.23 -8.09
C ASP A 139 8.50 0.22 -8.20
N GLU A 140 9.22 0.34 -7.08
CA GLU A 140 10.69 0.28 -7.07
C GLU A 140 11.20 -1.12 -7.44
N LEU A 141 10.55 -2.19 -6.95
CA LEU A 141 10.87 -3.56 -7.39
C LEU A 141 10.66 -3.75 -8.90
N VAL A 142 9.63 -3.13 -9.47
CA VAL A 142 9.40 -3.15 -10.92
C VAL A 142 10.55 -2.43 -11.65
N LYS A 143 10.97 -1.25 -11.19
CA LYS A 143 12.10 -0.53 -11.79
C LYS A 143 13.42 -1.32 -11.67
N GLN A 144 13.65 -1.96 -10.53
CA GLN A 144 14.82 -2.81 -10.32
C GLN A 144 14.82 -3.97 -11.33
N TYR A 145 13.69 -4.66 -11.50
CA TYR A 145 13.52 -5.70 -12.53
C TYR A 145 13.81 -5.16 -13.94
N GLU A 146 13.25 -4.01 -14.32
CA GLU A 146 13.47 -3.44 -15.64
C GLU A 146 14.94 -3.04 -15.83
N SER A 147 15.59 -2.49 -14.80
CA SER A 147 17.01 -2.13 -14.85
C SER A 147 17.94 -3.35 -14.95
N GLU A 148 17.65 -4.44 -14.24
CA GLU A 148 18.37 -5.71 -14.33
C GLU A 148 18.19 -6.35 -15.71
N SER A 149 16.99 -6.27 -16.28
CA SER A 149 16.70 -6.80 -17.62
C SER A 149 17.43 -6.03 -18.74
N VAL A 150 17.67 -4.72 -18.55
CA VAL A 150 18.37 -3.85 -19.52
C VAL A 150 19.88 -3.89 -19.35
N LYS A 151 20.41 -4.04 -18.13
CA LYS A 151 21.85 -4.06 -17.81
C LYS A 151 22.55 -5.39 -18.12
N LEU A 152 21.88 -6.34 -18.78
CA LEU A 152 22.45 -7.61 -19.23
C LEU A 152 23.65 -7.45 -20.20
N SER A 153 23.99 -6.23 -20.61
CA SER A 153 25.11 -5.91 -21.51
C SER A 153 26.41 -5.49 -20.82
N ILE A 154 26.42 -5.06 -19.55
CA ILE A 154 27.65 -4.66 -18.85
C ILE A 154 27.52 -5.03 -17.36
N SER A 155 28.27 -6.04 -16.95
CA SER A 155 28.40 -6.52 -15.57
C SER A 155 28.71 -5.37 -14.60
N THR A 156 27.69 -4.90 -13.88
CA THR A 156 27.86 -4.06 -12.70
C THR A 156 27.17 -4.76 -11.55
N THR A 157 27.97 -5.28 -10.64
CA THR A 157 27.53 -5.84 -9.35
C THR A 157 26.96 -4.69 -8.50
N SER A 158 25.74 -4.25 -8.79
CA SER A 158 24.96 -3.51 -7.80
C SER A 158 24.86 -4.42 -6.58
N LYS A 159 25.30 -3.92 -5.42
CA LYS A 159 25.20 -4.60 -4.12
C LYS A 159 23.87 -5.34 -4.09
N LYS A 160 23.94 -6.68 -4.10
CA LYS A 160 22.77 -7.55 -4.12
C LYS A 160 22.07 -7.31 -2.78
N GLU A 161 21.15 -6.34 -2.75
CA GLU A 161 20.26 -6.20 -1.62
C GLU A 161 19.53 -7.54 -1.50
N ASN A 162 19.65 -8.17 -0.33
CA ASN A 162 19.07 -9.49 -0.07
C ASN A 162 17.54 -9.37 0.04
N ILE A 163 16.89 -9.16 -1.10
CA ILE A 163 15.43 -9.13 -1.20
C ILE A 163 14.93 -10.57 -1.17
N SER A 164 14.12 -10.88 -0.15
CA SER A 164 13.47 -12.19 -0.04
C SER A 164 12.55 -12.44 -1.24
N PRO A 165 12.48 -13.67 -1.78
CA PRO A 165 11.56 -14.01 -2.86
C PRO A 165 10.08 -13.77 -2.51
N ASP A 166 9.75 -13.78 -1.22
CA ASP A 166 8.37 -13.57 -0.73
C ASP A 166 8.04 -12.09 -0.50
N TYR A 167 9.00 -11.19 -0.64
CA TYR A 167 8.82 -9.77 -0.34
C TYR A 167 7.67 -9.10 -1.12
N PRO A 168 7.50 -9.31 -2.45
CA PRO A 168 6.34 -8.78 -3.17
C PRO A 168 5.02 -9.34 -2.64
N LEU A 169 5.01 -10.60 -2.18
CA LEU A 169 3.82 -11.24 -1.62
C LEU A 169 3.44 -10.61 -0.28
N THR A 170 4.42 -10.36 0.59
CA THR A 170 4.21 -9.66 1.88
C THR A 170 3.59 -8.28 1.67
N LEU A 171 4.12 -7.51 0.72
CA LEU A 171 3.59 -6.18 0.42
C LEU A 171 2.16 -6.23 -0.16
N LEU A 172 1.90 -7.17 -1.08
CA LEU A 172 0.57 -7.37 -1.65
C LEU A 172 -0.45 -7.82 -0.60
N GLU A 173 -0.05 -8.69 0.33
CA GLU A 173 -0.89 -9.12 1.45
C GLU A 173 -1.24 -7.94 2.37
N GLY A 174 -0.25 -7.14 2.76
CA GLY A 174 -0.48 -5.92 3.54
C GLY A 174 -1.43 -4.93 2.84
N LEU A 175 -1.19 -4.66 1.56
CA LEU A 175 -2.05 -3.79 0.75
C LEU A 175 -3.49 -4.33 0.67
N THR A 176 -3.63 -5.64 0.48
CA THR A 176 -4.92 -6.32 0.38
C THR A 176 -5.70 -6.20 1.68
N THR A 177 -5.11 -6.62 2.80
CA THR A 177 -5.77 -6.61 4.11
C THR A 177 -6.25 -5.22 4.48
N ILE A 178 -5.41 -4.20 4.32
CA ILE A 178 -5.75 -2.81 4.68
C ILE A 178 -6.84 -2.24 3.78
N SER A 179 -6.68 -2.42 2.47
CA SER A 179 -7.65 -1.89 1.53
C SER A 179 -9.00 -2.60 1.66
N HIS A 180 -9.02 -3.92 1.85
CA HIS A 180 -10.27 -4.66 2.05
C HIS A 180 -10.95 -4.28 3.36
N PHE A 181 -10.20 -4.12 4.45
CA PHE A 181 -10.72 -3.59 5.71
C PHE A 181 -11.40 -2.23 5.51
N CYS A 182 -10.74 -1.30 4.82
CA CYS A 182 -11.28 0.06 4.63
C CYS A 182 -12.40 0.15 3.58
N LEU A 183 -12.39 -0.69 2.55
CA LEU A 183 -13.27 -0.57 1.37
C LEU A 183 -14.47 -1.50 1.40
N LEU A 184 -14.34 -2.69 2.00
CA LEU A 184 -15.33 -3.78 1.90
C LEU A 184 -16.04 -4.05 3.22
N GLU A 185 -15.40 -3.81 4.36
CA GLU A 185 -15.98 -4.13 5.65
C GLU A 185 -17.22 -3.26 5.91
N GLN A 186 -18.36 -3.91 6.11
CA GLN A 186 -19.63 -3.24 6.37
C GLN A 186 -19.79 -3.01 7.88
N PRO A 187 -20.20 -1.81 8.32
CA PRO A 187 -20.35 -1.48 9.74
C PRO A 187 -21.36 -2.36 10.50
N ASN A 188 -22.20 -3.13 9.80
CA ASN A 188 -23.28 -3.93 10.39
C ASN A 188 -22.93 -5.43 10.56
N GLN A 189 -21.79 -5.93 10.04
CA GLN A 189 -21.42 -7.35 10.14
C GLN A 189 -20.47 -7.68 11.31
N SER A 190 -19.88 -6.67 11.97
CA SER A 190 -18.85 -6.82 13.01
C SER A 190 -19.37 -7.12 14.42
N LYS A 191 -20.61 -7.59 14.61
CA LYS A 191 -21.13 -7.98 15.94
C LYS A 191 -20.38 -9.15 16.60
N LYS A 192 -19.40 -9.77 15.92
CA LYS A 192 -18.58 -10.88 16.43
C LYS A 192 -17.10 -10.54 16.68
N THR A 193 -16.66 -9.33 16.36
CA THR A 193 -15.29 -8.87 16.66
C THR A 193 -15.35 -7.81 17.77
N SER A 194 -14.60 -8.03 18.84
CA SER A 194 -14.58 -7.24 20.09
C SER A 194 -14.20 -5.74 19.94
N ALA A 195 -13.92 -5.27 18.73
CA ALA A 195 -13.58 -3.89 18.43
C ALA A 195 -14.59 -3.32 17.43
N ALA A 196 -15.66 -2.67 17.93
CA ALA A 196 -16.61 -1.99 17.07
C ALA A 196 -15.97 -0.70 16.53
N SER A 197 -15.37 -0.76 15.34
CA SER A 197 -14.84 0.44 14.69
C SER A 197 -15.97 1.43 14.37
N ASP A 198 -15.81 2.70 14.80
CA ASP A 198 -16.77 3.78 14.55
C ASP A 198 -17.10 3.91 13.05
N PRO A 199 -18.38 3.84 12.63
CA PRO A 199 -18.77 3.95 11.21
C PRO A 199 -18.27 5.21 10.51
N ALA A 200 -18.11 6.33 11.23
CA ALA A 200 -17.56 7.55 10.64
C ALA A 200 -16.07 7.41 10.32
N SER A 201 -15.31 6.74 11.20
CA SER A 201 -13.89 6.48 10.98
C SER A 201 -13.63 5.58 9.76
N LEU A 202 -14.42 4.51 9.60
CA LEU A 202 -14.36 3.62 8.42
C LEU A 202 -14.71 4.37 7.13
N ARG A 203 -15.72 5.27 7.17
CA ARG A 203 -16.06 6.10 6.00
C ARG A 203 -14.93 7.05 5.61
N ASN A 204 -14.27 7.67 6.58
CA ASN A 204 -13.13 8.56 6.31
C ASN A 204 -11.94 7.78 5.73
N ALA A 205 -11.64 6.60 6.28
CA ALA A 205 -10.61 5.72 5.75
C ALA A 205 -10.93 5.24 4.33
N ARG A 206 -12.19 4.86 4.07
CA ARG A 206 -12.65 4.50 2.72
C ARG A 206 -12.38 5.62 1.73
N ASN A 207 -12.73 6.86 2.06
CA ASN A 207 -12.51 8.00 1.17
C ASN A 207 -11.02 8.23 0.91
N ALA A 208 -10.18 8.16 1.95
CA ALA A 208 -8.74 8.34 1.82
C ALA A 208 -8.09 7.25 0.94
N ILE A 209 -8.48 5.98 1.08
CA ILE A 209 -8.01 4.90 0.20
C ILE A 209 -8.53 5.06 -1.24
N LEU A 210 -9.76 5.56 -1.42
CA LEU A 210 -10.29 5.83 -2.76
C LEU A 210 -9.54 6.95 -3.49
N GLU A 211 -9.00 7.93 -2.78
CA GLU A 211 -8.13 8.97 -3.36
C GLU A 211 -6.82 8.37 -3.90
N GLU A 212 -6.27 7.35 -3.24
CA GLU A 212 -5.07 6.63 -3.69
C GLU A 212 -5.34 5.51 -4.70
N LEU A 213 -6.60 5.23 -5.02
CA LEU A 213 -6.97 4.13 -5.93
C LEU A 213 -6.29 4.20 -7.31
N PRO A 214 -6.12 5.38 -7.97
CA PRO A 214 -5.36 5.46 -9.22
C PRO A 214 -3.90 5.02 -9.07
N ARG A 215 -3.24 5.35 -7.96
CA ARG A 215 -1.87 4.91 -7.67
C ARG A 215 -1.82 3.39 -7.52
N ILE A 216 -2.72 2.84 -6.72
CA ILE A 216 -2.81 1.39 -6.49
C ILE A 216 -3.03 0.64 -7.81
N VAL A 217 -3.98 1.09 -8.64
CA VAL A 217 -4.26 0.49 -9.96
C VAL A 217 -3.04 0.56 -10.87
N ASN A 218 -2.30 1.68 -10.87
CA ASN A 218 -1.07 1.78 -11.64
C ASN A 218 0.00 0.80 -11.16
N THR A 219 0.22 0.66 -9.86
CA THR A 219 1.17 -0.33 -9.30
C THR A 219 0.78 -1.75 -9.67
N MET A 220 -0.50 -2.12 -9.56
CA MET A 220 -0.98 -3.44 -10.01
C MET A 220 -0.73 -3.68 -11.50
N ALA A 221 -0.95 -2.67 -12.35
CA ALA A 221 -0.67 -2.76 -13.79
C ALA A 221 0.82 -2.89 -14.10
N LEU A 222 1.70 -2.21 -13.35
CA LEU A 222 3.15 -2.33 -13.48
C LEU A 222 3.63 -3.74 -13.13
N LEU A 223 3.16 -4.29 -12.00
CA LEU A 223 3.44 -5.68 -11.61
C LEU A 223 2.91 -6.65 -12.65
N TRP A 224 1.67 -6.46 -13.12
CA TRP A 224 1.06 -7.30 -14.16
C TRP A 224 1.91 -7.36 -15.44
N ASN A 225 2.50 -6.23 -15.84
CA ASN A 225 3.41 -6.15 -16.99
C ASN A 225 4.65 -7.03 -16.78
N VAL A 226 5.31 -6.90 -15.62
CA VAL A 226 6.52 -7.68 -15.27
C VAL A 226 6.20 -9.18 -15.29
N LEU A 227 5.09 -9.59 -14.68
CA LEU A 227 4.67 -10.98 -14.64
C LEU A 227 4.40 -11.56 -16.03
N ARG A 228 3.84 -10.76 -16.94
CA ARG A 228 3.66 -11.15 -18.35
C ARG A 228 4.99 -11.35 -19.06
N LYS A 229 5.92 -10.39 -18.93
CA LYS A 229 7.27 -10.46 -19.53
C LYS A 229 7.99 -11.72 -19.02
N GLU A 230 7.97 -11.95 -17.71
CA GLU A 230 8.61 -13.11 -17.08
C GLU A 230 7.99 -14.46 -17.53
N GLU A 231 6.67 -14.53 -17.73
CA GLU A 231 6.02 -15.74 -18.24
C GLU A 231 6.35 -16.01 -19.72
N THR A 232 6.48 -14.96 -20.54
CA THR A 232 6.92 -15.11 -21.94
C THR A 232 8.37 -15.59 -22.06
N GLN A 233 9.24 -15.22 -21.11
CA GLN A 233 10.63 -15.69 -21.06
C GLN A 233 10.76 -17.14 -20.55
N LYS A 234 9.75 -17.70 -19.88
CA LYS A 234 9.78 -19.04 -19.26
C LYS A 234 9.32 -20.21 -20.16
N ARG A 235 8.90 -20.00 -21.41
CA ARG A 235 8.48 -21.07 -22.35
C ARG A 235 9.40 -21.16 -23.58
N PRO A 236 9.66 -22.38 -24.12
CA PRO A 236 10.32 -23.54 -23.54
C PRO A 236 11.84 -23.58 -23.80
N VAL A 237 12.51 -24.38 -22.98
CA VAL A 237 13.89 -24.87 -23.07
C VAL A 237 14.32 -25.17 -24.52
N ASP A 238 15.32 -24.43 -25.03
CA ASP A 238 16.17 -24.93 -26.10
C ASP A 238 16.92 -26.17 -25.59
N LEU A 239 16.97 -27.20 -26.43
CA LEU A 239 17.58 -28.54 -26.23
C LEU A 239 19.07 -28.54 -25.79
N LEU A 240 19.66 -27.37 -25.50
CA LEU A 240 21.07 -27.16 -25.17
C LEU A 240 21.33 -26.59 -23.77
N GLY A 241 20.32 -26.53 -22.89
CA GLY A 241 20.56 -26.33 -21.44
C GLY A 241 21.18 -24.99 -21.03
N ALA A 242 21.19 -23.98 -21.91
CA ALA A 242 21.68 -22.65 -21.56
C ALA A 242 20.52 -21.78 -21.03
N THR A 243 20.38 -21.67 -19.71
CA THR A 243 19.46 -20.75 -19.05
C THR A 243 19.86 -19.28 -19.34
N LYS A 244 19.35 -18.70 -20.42
CA LYS A 244 19.55 -17.28 -20.80
C LYS A 244 18.40 -16.36 -20.39
N GLY A 245 17.67 -16.69 -19.34
CA GLY A 245 16.75 -15.76 -18.70
C GLY A 245 17.31 -15.38 -17.33
N SER A 246 17.76 -14.12 -17.16
CA SER A 246 18.06 -13.59 -15.83
C SER A 246 16.76 -13.52 -15.04
N SER A 247 16.36 -14.62 -14.40
CA SER A 247 15.14 -14.70 -13.62
C SER A 247 15.35 -13.87 -12.36
N SER A 248 14.67 -12.73 -12.25
CA SER A 248 14.64 -11.96 -11.00
C SER A 248 14.17 -12.87 -9.86
N VAL A 249 14.93 -12.88 -8.75
CA VAL A 249 14.70 -13.79 -7.61
C VAL A 249 13.32 -13.58 -6.97
N TYR A 250 12.84 -12.34 -6.95
CA TYR A 250 11.58 -11.93 -6.33
C TYR A 250 10.36 -12.05 -7.25
N PHE A 251 10.52 -12.27 -8.57
CA PHE A 251 9.40 -12.54 -9.50
C PHE A 251 9.32 -14.01 -9.94
N LYS A 252 9.89 -14.94 -9.17
CA LYS A 252 9.88 -16.37 -9.51
C LYS A 252 8.48 -17.00 -9.47
N THR A 253 7.67 -16.65 -8.48
CA THR A 253 6.31 -17.20 -8.22
C THR A 253 5.22 -16.44 -8.98
N THR A 254 5.40 -16.26 -10.30
CA THR A 254 4.53 -15.38 -11.12
C THR A 254 3.04 -15.71 -11.02
N LYS A 255 2.67 -16.99 -10.93
CA LYS A 255 1.29 -17.44 -10.75
C LYS A 255 0.70 -16.98 -9.41
N THR A 256 1.46 -17.09 -8.33
CA THR A 256 1.04 -16.69 -6.98
C THR A 256 0.86 -15.18 -6.90
N ILE A 257 1.81 -14.40 -7.43
CA ILE A 257 1.72 -12.93 -7.45
C ILE A 257 0.52 -12.49 -8.30
N ARG A 258 0.29 -13.13 -9.46
CA ARG A 258 -0.89 -12.90 -10.29
C ARG A 258 -2.18 -13.14 -9.50
N GLN A 259 -2.26 -14.27 -8.80
CA GLN A 259 -3.42 -14.58 -7.96
C GLN A 259 -3.63 -13.52 -6.88
N LYS A 260 -2.58 -13.08 -6.19
CA LYS A 260 -2.68 -12.03 -5.15
C LYS A 260 -3.16 -10.68 -5.72
N ILE A 261 -2.74 -10.29 -6.93
CA ILE A 261 -3.27 -9.10 -7.61
C ILE A 261 -4.79 -9.24 -7.88
N LEU A 262 -5.22 -10.42 -8.32
CA LEU A 262 -6.63 -10.70 -8.60
C LEU A 262 -7.47 -10.80 -7.31
N ASP A 263 -6.94 -11.43 -6.26
CA ASP A 263 -7.56 -11.51 -4.94
C ASP A 263 -7.77 -10.12 -4.35
N PHE A 264 -6.84 -9.20 -4.59
CA PHE A 264 -6.98 -7.81 -4.22
C PHE A 264 -8.10 -7.09 -5.01
N LEU A 265 -8.05 -7.14 -6.35
CA LEU A 265 -8.92 -6.32 -7.20
C LEU A 265 -10.35 -6.87 -7.37
N ASN A 266 -10.52 -8.19 -7.49
CA ASN A 266 -11.83 -8.80 -7.78
C ASN A 266 -12.91 -8.39 -6.76
N PRO A 267 -12.68 -8.44 -5.44
CA PRO A 267 -13.70 -8.03 -4.47
C PRO A 267 -14.11 -6.56 -4.57
N LEU A 268 -13.29 -5.68 -5.15
CA LEU A 268 -13.58 -4.25 -5.30
C LEU A 268 -14.52 -3.97 -6.49
N THR A 269 -14.54 -4.84 -7.49
CA THR A 269 -15.24 -4.59 -8.77
C THR A 269 -16.75 -4.42 -8.64
N ALA A 270 -17.41 -5.19 -7.77
CA ALA A 270 -18.86 -5.13 -7.58
C ALA A 270 -19.28 -3.89 -6.75
N PRO A 271 -18.72 -3.63 -5.55
CA PRO A 271 -19.12 -2.46 -4.75
C PRO A 271 -18.54 -1.13 -5.23
N LEU A 272 -17.40 -1.14 -5.93
CA LEU A 272 -16.64 0.06 -6.31
C LEU A 272 -16.40 0.17 -7.81
N GLY A 273 -17.23 -0.48 -8.65
CA GLY A 273 -17.01 -0.53 -10.10
C GLY A 273 -16.82 0.84 -10.75
N VAL A 274 -17.62 1.84 -10.38
CA VAL A 274 -17.51 3.20 -10.95
C VAL A 274 -16.19 3.87 -10.53
N GLN A 275 -15.83 3.78 -9.25
CA GLN A 275 -14.59 4.34 -8.71
C GLN A 275 -13.36 3.65 -9.32
N LEU A 276 -13.39 2.32 -9.47
CA LEU A 276 -12.32 1.54 -10.08
C LEU A 276 -12.12 1.92 -11.55
N ILE A 277 -13.20 2.03 -12.34
CA ILE A 277 -13.11 2.44 -13.75
C ILE A 277 -12.67 3.91 -13.89
N ALA A 278 -13.06 4.79 -12.97
CA ALA A 278 -12.54 6.15 -12.93
C ALA A 278 -11.03 6.21 -12.62
N ALA A 279 -10.57 5.39 -11.66
CA ALA A 279 -9.15 5.25 -11.35
C ALA A 279 -8.36 4.71 -12.55
N VAL A 280 -8.89 3.68 -13.23
CA VAL A 280 -8.36 3.18 -14.51
C VAL A 280 -8.27 4.29 -15.55
N ALA A 281 -9.32 5.11 -15.71
CA ALA A 281 -9.33 6.21 -16.67
C ALA A 281 -8.26 7.27 -16.37
N ALA A 282 -8.03 7.58 -15.08
CA ALA A 282 -6.94 8.46 -14.66
C ALA A 282 -5.55 7.87 -14.93
N VAL A 283 -5.36 6.56 -14.71
CA VAL A 283 -4.10 5.88 -15.03
C VAL A 283 -3.88 5.84 -16.55
N TRP A 284 -4.94 5.57 -17.31
CA TRP A 284 -4.92 5.55 -18.77
C TRP A 284 -4.53 6.92 -19.36
N SER A 285 -5.04 8.01 -18.80
CA SER A 285 -4.74 9.37 -19.27
C SER A 285 -3.29 9.76 -18.99
N ARG A 286 -2.75 9.39 -17.82
CA ARG A 286 -1.34 9.61 -17.43
C ARG A 286 -0.36 8.82 -18.30
N LYS A 287 -0.77 7.63 -18.81
CA LYS A 287 0.05 6.77 -19.69
C LYS A 287 0.00 7.14 -21.17
N LYS A 288 -0.71 8.21 -21.57
CA LYS A 288 -0.73 8.69 -22.95
C LYS A 288 0.66 9.23 -23.32
N ALA A 289 1.24 8.71 -24.40
CA ALA A 289 2.43 9.30 -25.02
C ALA A 289 2.13 10.72 -25.50
N GLN A 290 3.14 11.61 -25.45
CA GLN A 290 3.12 12.93 -26.08
C GLN A 290 2.46 12.86 -27.47
N ARG A 291 1.48 13.74 -27.70
CA ARG A 291 0.63 13.73 -28.90
C ARG A 291 1.49 13.92 -30.16
N HIS A 292 1.86 12.84 -30.84
CA HIS A 292 2.36 12.93 -32.20
C HIS A 292 1.25 12.63 -33.22
N SER A 293 0.97 13.68 -34.02
CA SER A 293 0.08 13.77 -35.19
C SER A 293 -1.43 14.01 -34.94
N LYS A 294 -1.94 15.04 -35.63
CA LYS A 294 -3.34 15.53 -35.62
C LYS A 294 -4.26 14.73 -36.57
N THR A 295 -3.82 13.58 -37.09
CA THR A 295 -4.45 12.94 -38.27
C THR A 295 -5.08 11.57 -38.02
N LYS A 296 -5.18 11.09 -36.78
CA LYS A 296 -5.95 9.87 -36.45
C LYS A 296 -7.06 10.18 -35.46
N ILE A 297 -8.30 9.86 -35.85
CA ILE A 297 -9.54 10.10 -35.08
C ILE A 297 -9.57 9.26 -33.78
N VAL A 298 -8.85 8.11 -33.77
CA VAL A 298 -8.62 7.29 -32.57
C VAL A 298 -7.12 7.14 -32.35
N PRO A 299 -6.55 7.62 -31.23
CA PRO A 299 -5.14 7.42 -30.92
C PRO A 299 -4.84 5.93 -30.67
N VAL A 300 -3.70 5.44 -31.19
CA VAL A 300 -3.24 4.06 -30.96
C VAL A 300 -2.85 3.91 -29.49
N ALA A 301 -3.36 2.86 -28.83
CA ALA A 301 -3.06 2.58 -27.44
C ALA A 301 -1.58 2.21 -27.25
N SER A 302 -0.92 2.78 -26.25
CA SER A 302 0.45 2.42 -25.90
C SER A 302 0.52 1.01 -25.28
N ALA A 303 1.71 0.39 -25.26
CA ALA A 303 1.88 -0.92 -24.63
C ALA A 303 1.45 -0.92 -23.14
N SER A 304 1.72 0.17 -22.42
CA SER A 304 1.32 0.33 -21.01
C SER A 304 -0.19 0.52 -20.83
N GLN A 305 -0.87 1.08 -21.81
CA GLN A 305 -2.33 1.15 -21.88
C GLN A 305 -2.96 -0.21 -22.17
N LEU A 306 -2.36 -1.00 -23.07
CA LEU A 306 -2.81 -2.37 -23.33
C LEU A 306 -2.66 -3.27 -22.10
N THR A 307 -1.56 -3.15 -21.35
CA THR A 307 -1.41 -3.87 -20.07
C THR A 307 -2.54 -3.57 -19.10
N LEU A 308 -2.99 -2.32 -19.02
CA LEU A 308 -4.09 -1.92 -18.15
C LEU A 308 -5.41 -2.59 -18.57
N VAL A 309 -5.66 -2.68 -19.89
CA VAL A 309 -6.83 -3.40 -20.43
C VAL A 309 -6.72 -4.89 -20.12
N ASP A 310 -5.56 -5.50 -20.31
CA ASP A 310 -5.36 -6.91 -20.00
C ASP A 310 -5.60 -7.23 -18.51
N LEU A 311 -5.16 -6.35 -17.62
CA LEU A 311 -5.42 -6.47 -16.19
C LEU A 311 -6.93 -6.45 -15.91
N ILE A 312 -7.67 -5.51 -16.52
CA ILE A 312 -9.12 -5.40 -16.35
C ILE A 312 -9.85 -6.61 -16.91
N CYS A 313 -9.44 -7.11 -18.08
CA CYS A 313 -10.00 -8.31 -18.68
C CYS A 313 -9.74 -9.57 -17.85
N ALA A 314 -8.70 -9.57 -17.01
CA ALA A 314 -8.43 -10.68 -16.09
C ALA A 314 -9.32 -10.66 -14.83
N LEU A 315 -10.08 -9.59 -14.59
CA LEU A 315 -11.01 -9.50 -13.46
C LEU A 315 -12.29 -10.28 -13.78
N SER A 316 -12.46 -11.40 -13.10
CA SER A 316 -13.54 -12.39 -13.32
C SER A 316 -14.97 -11.84 -13.26
N THR A 317 -15.16 -10.75 -12.52
CA THR A 317 -16.45 -10.10 -12.27
C THR A 317 -16.79 -9.02 -13.30
N LEU A 318 -15.81 -8.53 -14.06
CA LEU A 318 -15.99 -7.47 -15.06
C LEU A 318 -16.19 -8.08 -16.45
N GLN A 319 -17.42 -8.51 -16.72
CA GLN A 319 -17.83 -8.86 -18.08
C GLN A 319 -17.81 -7.61 -18.99
N THR A 320 -17.63 -7.80 -20.29
CA THR A 320 -17.50 -6.72 -21.27
C THR A 320 -18.67 -5.73 -21.21
N ASP A 321 -19.90 -6.22 -21.05
CA ASP A 321 -21.09 -5.38 -20.93
C ASP A 321 -21.09 -4.51 -19.67
N THR A 322 -20.64 -5.07 -18.54
CA THR A 322 -20.48 -4.35 -17.27
C THR A 322 -19.42 -3.26 -17.40
N VAL A 323 -18.30 -3.55 -18.05
CA VAL A 323 -17.24 -2.55 -18.29
C VAL A 323 -17.78 -1.40 -19.16
N LEU A 324 -18.49 -1.70 -20.25
CA LEU A 324 -19.09 -0.68 -21.11
C LEU A 324 -20.10 0.18 -20.36
N HIS A 325 -20.92 -0.42 -19.50
CA HIS A 325 -21.86 0.30 -18.65
C HIS A 325 -21.13 1.23 -17.66
N LEU A 326 -20.12 0.72 -16.94
CA LEU A 326 -19.36 1.49 -15.97
C LEU A 326 -18.59 2.65 -16.64
N VAL A 327 -18.00 2.42 -17.82
CA VAL A 327 -17.34 3.48 -18.60
C VAL A 327 -18.33 4.57 -18.98
N LYS A 328 -19.54 4.22 -19.43
CA LYS A 328 -20.60 5.21 -19.72
C LYS A 328 -20.94 6.04 -18.49
N GLU A 329 -21.07 5.42 -17.33
CA GLU A 329 -21.38 6.13 -16.08
C GLU A 329 -20.26 7.08 -15.65
N VAL A 330 -19.00 6.66 -15.76
CA VAL A 330 -17.84 7.53 -15.49
C VAL A 330 -17.75 8.69 -16.48
N VAL A 331 -18.07 8.48 -17.76
CA VAL A 331 -18.09 9.54 -18.77
C VAL A 331 -19.22 10.55 -18.52
N LYS A 332 -20.38 10.09 -18.07
CA LYS A 332 -21.50 10.98 -17.70
C LYS A 332 -21.22 11.78 -16.42
N ARG A 333 -20.52 11.18 -15.46
CA ARG A 333 -20.16 11.79 -14.18
C ARG A 333 -18.67 11.63 -13.92
N PRO A 334 -17.82 12.48 -14.52
CA PRO A 334 -16.40 12.43 -14.26
C PRO A 334 -16.15 12.71 -12.78
N LEU A 335 -15.67 11.69 -12.05
CA LEU A 335 -15.18 11.90 -10.69
C LEU A 335 -14.01 12.87 -10.77
N GLN A 336 -14.06 13.96 -10.01
CA GLN A 336 -12.95 14.90 -9.89
C GLN A 336 -11.81 14.22 -9.13
N ILE A 337 -11.01 13.44 -9.85
CA ILE A 337 -9.74 12.92 -9.35
C ILE A 337 -8.83 14.14 -9.31
N LYS A 338 -8.57 14.68 -8.11
CA LYS A 338 -7.57 15.73 -7.93
C LYS A 338 -6.29 15.27 -8.61
N GLY A 339 -5.90 15.98 -9.66
CA GLY A 339 -4.62 15.75 -10.31
C GLY A 339 -3.54 16.17 -9.32
N ASP A 340 -2.71 15.22 -8.90
CA ASP A 340 -1.36 15.56 -8.44
C ASP A 340 -0.67 16.26 -9.61
N GLU A 341 -0.32 17.54 -9.41
CA GLU A 341 0.73 18.24 -10.15
C GLU A 341 2.11 17.67 -9.81
#